data_AF-A0A816C094-F1
#
_entry.id   AF-A0A816C094-F1
#
_cell.length_a   1.000
_cell.length_b   1.000
_cell.length_c   1.000
_cell.angle_alpha   90.00
_cell.angle_beta   90.00
_cell.angle_gamma   90.00
#
_symmetry.space_group_name_H-M   'P 1'
#
loop_
_entity.id
_entity.type
_entity.pdbx_description
1 polymer ?
#
loop_
_entity_poly.entity_id
_entity_poly.type
_entity_poly.pdbx_seq_one_letter_code
_entity_poly.pdbx_strand_id
1 'polypeptide(L)'
;MATTVLEKPSLLSSTSGSESYRGFCNLLYVILAIGSFRLVLENILKYGLLVEFNWPLRFIKDPTNWPSVLLIILVNIFILIQFWLEVRLSRCSSRMYSFLFQMINLSSILIFPALYINHCQPNPAGAFIAVCSYSIVFLKLVSYTHVNYRCRQDLFEKKHDGIKQTKDCVVYPQNLTLRNLYYFIFAPTLCYQLNFPRSPCIRKNFICRRSAEILIIFSLQYCLSQQWILPILRTLDRPLNQYSILENIERLLRLALPNHFIWLLLFYAYFHSTLNLLAELLCFGDRLFYRDWWNATDLYEFW
;
A
#
# COMPACT_ATOMS: atom_id res chain seq x y z
N MET A 1 -30.41 -40.37 39.79
CA MET A 1 -29.87 -39.02 39.54
C MET A 1 -28.76 -39.18 38.51
N ALA A 2 -29.09 -39.08 37.21
CA ALA A 2 -28.10 -39.27 36.15
C ALA A 2 -27.33 -37.97 35.96
N THR A 3 -26.04 -37.98 36.33
CA THR A 3 -25.10 -36.90 36.00
C THR A 3 -24.81 -36.97 34.51
N THR A 4 -25.36 -36.05 33.73
CA THR A 4 -24.95 -35.83 32.34
C THR A 4 -23.50 -35.35 32.34
N VAL A 5 -22.58 -36.27 32.04
CA VAL A 5 -21.17 -35.93 31.79
C VAL A 5 -21.17 -35.14 30.49
N LEU A 6 -21.07 -33.82 30.59
CA LEU A 6 -20.87 -32.96 29.43
C LEU A 6 -19.51 -33.33 28.82
N GLU A 7 -19.51 -33.92 27.63
CA GLU A 7 -18.30 -34.12 26.83
C GLU A 7 -17.68 -32.75 26.57
N LYS A 8 -16.54 -32.47 27.23
CA LYS A 8 -15.77 -31.25 27.01
C LYS A 8 -14.72 -31.56 25.95
N PRO A 9 -14.84 -31.04 24.71
CA PRO A 9 -13.81 -31.21 23.70
C PRO A 9 -12.48 -30.59 24.18
N SER A 10 -11.35 -31.08 23.65
CA SER A 10 -10.04 -30.52 23.98
C SER A 10 -9.97 -29.05 23.53
N LEU A 11 -9.32 -28.19 24.31
CA LEU A 11 -9.28 -26.73 24.07
C LEU A 11 -8.62 -26.31 22.76
N LEU A 12 -7.95 -27.23 22.06
CA LEU A 12 -7.34 -27.01 20.74
C LEU A 12 -8.09 -27.74 19.62
N SER A 13 -9.19 -28.46 19.92
CA SER A 13 -10.00 -29.07 18.88
C SER A 13 -10.84 -28.01 18.19
N SER A 14 -11.07 -28.22 16.89
CA SER A 14 -11.97 -27.39 16.07
C SER A 14 -13.42 -27.37 16.58
N THR A 15 -13.78 -28.28 17.49
CA THR A 15 -15.11 -28.41 18.11
C THR A 15 -15.24 -27.62 19.41
N SER A 16 -14.14 -27.13 19.98
CA SER A 16 -14.16 -26.20 21.12
C SER A 16 -14.46 -24.80 20.59
N GLY A 17 -15.54 -24.17 21.06
CA GLY A 17 -15.90 -22.80 20.67
C GLY A 17 -14.81 -21.78 20.98
N SER A 18 -15.02 -20.53 20.55
CA SER A 18 -14.04 -19.43 20.57
C SER A 18 -13.55 -19.00 21.97
N GLU A 19 -12.62 -19.75 22.54
CA GLU A 19 -11.80 -19.32 23.68
C GLU A 19 -10.76 -18.26 23.25
N SER A 20 -10.45 -17.29 24.12
CA SER A 20 -9.58 -16.17 23.75
C SER A 20 -8.09 -16.57 23.73
N TYR A 21 -7.51 -16.77 22.55
CA TYR A 21 -6.08 -17.11 22.35
C TYR A 21 -5.09 -15.96 22.62
N ARG A 22 -5.52 -14.90 23.31
CA ARG A 22 -4.71 -13.70 23.58
C ARG A 22 -3.40 -14.02 24.32
N GLY A 23 -3.41 -15.02 25.20
CA GLY A 23 -2.22 -15.47 25.93
C GLY A 23 -1.13 -16.01 24.99
N PHE A 24 -1.51 -16.85 24.02
CA PHE A 24 -0.58 -17.37 23.01
C PHE A 24 -0.07 -16.26 22.09
N CYS A 25 -0.93 -15.33 21.68
CA CYS A 25 -0.50 -14.17 20.89
C CYS A 25 0.49 -13.30 21.67
N ASN A 26 0.24 -13.04 22.96
CA ASN A 26 1.15 -12.28 23.82
C ASN A 26 2.48 -13.00 23.99
N LEU A 27 2.47 -14.33 24.18
CA LEU A 27 3.69 -15.12 24.22
C LEU A 27 4.46 -15.05 22.91
N LEU A 28 3.78 -15.13 21.77
CA LEU A 28 4.40 -14.97 20.45
C LEU A 28 5.00 -13.57 20.29
N TYR A 29 4.31 -12.51 20.71
CA TYR A 29 4.85 -11.15 20.72
C TYR A 29 6.09 -11.03 21.60
N VAL A 30 6.11 -11.67 22.77
CA VAL A 30 7.27 -11.68 23.66
C VAL A 30 8.44 -12.45 23.04
N ILE A 31 8.19 -13.63 22.47
CA ILE A 31 9.22 -14.43 21.79
C ILE A 31 9.78 -13.68 20.58
N LEU A 32 8.92 -13.05 19.78
CA LEU A 32 9.35 -12.20 18.67
C LEU A 32 10.15 -11.00 19.16
N ALA A 33 9.70 -10.32 20.21
CA ALA A 33 10.43 -9.18 20.76
C ALA A 33 11.81 -9.59 21.29
N ILE A 34 11.91 -10.70 22.03
CA ILE A 34 13.18 -11.21 22.55
C ILE A 34 14.07 -11.70 21.41
N GLY A 35 13.51 -12.40 20.42
CA GLY A 35 14.24 -12.88 19.24
C GLY A 35 14.77 -11.74 18.38
N SER A 36 13.92 -10.74 18.08
CA SER A 36 14.31 -9.52 17.38
C SER A 36 15.34 -8.72 18.17
N PHE A 37 15.18 -8.59 19.48
CA PHE A 37 16.15 -7.89 20.33
C PHE A 37 17.50 -8.60 20.35
N ARG A 38 17.51 -9.93 20.46
CA ARG A 38 18.73 -10.72 20.36
C ARG A 38 19.42 -10.55 19.01
N LEU A 39 18.68 -10.59 17.90
CA LEU A 39 19.23 -10.40 16.55
C LEU A 39 19.77 -8.98 16.34
N VAL A 40 19.07 -7.97 16.87
CA VAL A 40 19.54 -6.58 16.89
C VAL A 40 20.82 -6.46 17.71
N LEU A 41 20.88 -7.08 18.89
CA LEU A 41 22.04 -7.06 19.76
C LEU A 41 23.24 -7.79 19.14
N GLU A 42 23.03 -8.96 18.55
CA GLU A 42 24.06 -9.68 17.79
C GLU A 42 24.56 -8.87 16.60
N ASN A 43 23.66 -8.18 15.86
CA ASN A 43 24.07 -7.29 14.78
C ASN A 43 24.88 -6.09 15.27
N ILE A 44 24.45 -5.44 16.36
CA ILE A 44 25.19 -4.32 16.97
C ILE A 44 26.56 -4.80 17.46
N LEU A 45 26.65 -5.99 18.07
CA LEU A 45 27.91 -6.54 18.55
C LEU A 45 28.84 -6.96 17.41
N LYS A 46 28.31 -7.54 16.33
CA LYS A 46 29.10 -8.08 15.21
C LYS A 46 29.50 -7.04 14.17
N TYR A 47 28.64 -6.05 13.92
CA TYR A 47 28.83 -5.07 12.86
C TYR A 47 28.86 -3.62 13.37
N GLY A 48 28.67 -3.38 14.67
CA GLY A 48 28.48 -2.03 15.21
C GLY A 48 27.13 -1.43 14.83
N LEU A 49 26.95 -0.13 15.11
CA LEU A 49 25.86 0.66 14.55
C LEU A 49 26.12 0.87 13.05
N LEU A 50 25.62 -0.05 12.23
CA LEU A 50 25.65 0.02 10.75
C LEU A 50 24.81 1.17 10.17
N VAL A 51 24.04 1.89 10.99
CA VAL A 51 23.29 3.07 10.55
C VAL A 51 24.27 4.22 10.40
N GLU A 52 24.91 4.29 9.23
CA GLU A 52 25.65 5.48 8.84
C GLU A 52 24.64 6.63 8.64
N PHE A 53 24.69 7.63 9.51
CA PHE A 53 23.87 8.86 9.39
C PHE A 53 24.11 9.64 8.08
N ASN A 54 25.10 9.24 7.28
CA ASN A 54 25.42 9.81 5.97
C ASN A 54 24.51 9.33 4.83
N TRP A 55 23.52 8.46 5.09
CA TRP A 55 22.59 7.97 4.05
C TRP A 55 21.88 9.07 3.25
N PRO A 56 21.45 10.23 3.81
CA PRO A 56 20.81 11.29 3.01
C PRO A 56 21.83 11.94 2.05
N LEU A 57 23.08 12.08 2.51
CA LEU A 57 24.15 12.65 1.71
C LEU A 57 24.55 11.71 0.56
N ARG A 58 24.57 10.39 0.80
CA ARG A 58 24.78 9.39 -0.26
C ARG A 58 23.64 9.41 -1.26
N PHE A 59 22.39 9.44 -0.78
CA PHE A 59 21.21 9.52 -1.64
C PHE A 59 21.24 10.72 -2.59
N ILE A 60 21.62 11.89 -2.08
CA ILE A 60 21.75 13.13 -2.87
C ILE A 60 22.92 13.05 -3.86
N LYS A 61 24.05 12.46 -3.45
CA LYS A 61 25.26 12.35 -4.28
C LYS A 61 25.12 11.35 -5.41
N ASP A 62 24.30 10.32 -5.25
CA ASP A 62 24.14 9.25 -6.24
C ASP A 62 23.27 9.73 -7.42
N PRO A 63 23.85 9.93 -8.62
CA PRO A 63 23.12 10.44 -9.79
C PRO A 63 22.01 9.49 -10.26
N THR A 64 22.07 8.20 -9.91
CA THR A 64 21.13 7.15 -10.31
C THR A 64 19.79 7.18 -9.57
N ASN A 65 19.70 7.91 -8.45
CA ASN A 65 18.46 8.04 -7.67
C ASN A 65 17.55 9.17 -8.21
N TRP A 66 18.16 10.21 -8.78
CA TRP A 66 17.45 11.39 -9.28
C TRP A 66 16.41 11.10 -10.37
N PRO A 67 16.63 10.19 -11.34
CA PRO A 67 15.61 9.85 -12.35
C PRO A 67 14.32 9.31 -11.72
N SER A 68 14.41 8.52 -10.64
CA SER A 68 13.22 8.01 -9.93
C SER A 68 12.48 9.12 -9.18
N VAL A 69 13.20 10.05 -8.56
CA VAL A 69 12.59 11.22 -7.89
C VAL A 69 11.89 12.12 -8.92
N LEU A 70 12.54 12.37 -10.06
CA LEU A 70 11.96 13.14 -11.15
C LEU A 70 10.67 12.50 -11.66
N LEU A 71 10.64 11.17 -11.86
CA LEU A 71 9.43 10.45 -12.23
C LEU A 71 8.28 10.69 -11.25
N ILE A 72 8.53 10.58 -9.94
CA ILE A 72 7.49 10.79 -8.92
C ILE A 72 6.94 12.23 -8.98
N ILE A 73 7.79 13.22 -9.24
CA ILE A 73 7.36 14.61 -9.40
C ILE A 73 6.51 14.77 -10.67
N LEU A 74 6.94 14.17 -11.78
CA LEU A 74 6.26 14.24 -13.09
C LEU A 74 4.85 13.63 -13.08
N VAL A 75 4.55 12.70 -12.17
CA VAL A 75 3.18 12.17 -11.95
C VAL A 75 2.16 13.29 -11.78
N ASN A 76 2.53 14.40 -11.12
CA ASN A 76 1.64 15.53 -10.89
C ASN A 76 1.14 16.16 -12.20
N ILE A 77 1.93 16.13 -13.27
CA ILE A 77 1.52 16.67 -14.57
C ILE A 77 0.32 15.89 -15.10
N PHE A 78 0.36 14.56 -15.04
CA PHE A 78 -0.75 13.71 -15.49
C PHE A 78 -2.02 13.91 -14.66
N ILE A 79 -1.87 14.13 -13.34
CA ILE A 79 -2.98 14.44 -12.43
C ILE A 79 -3.64 15.77 -12.83
N LEU A 80 -2.82 16.81 -13.07
CA LEU A 80 -3.32 18.14 -13.44
C LEU A 80 -3.95 18.16 -14.83
N ILE A 81 -3.38 17.42 -15.80
CA ILE A 81 -3.99 17.24 -17.13
C ILE A 81 -5.36 16.57 -16.98
N GLN A 82 -5.46 15.52 -16.17
CA GLN A 82 -6.73 14.81 -15.95
C GLN A 82 -7.79 15.73 -15.34
N PHE A 83 -7.41 16.55 -14.38
CA PHE A 83 -8.28 17.56 -13.77
C PHE A 83 -8.73 18.61 -14.77
N TRP A 84 -7.80 19.16 -15.56
CA TRP A 84 -8.12 20.17 -16.56
C TRP A 84 -9.09 19.63 -17.62
N LEU A 85 -8.88 18.39 -18.09
CA LEU A 85 -9.80 17.71 -19.00
C LEU A 85 -11.20 17.60 -18.40
N GLU A 86 -11.31 17.23 -17.12
CA GLU A 86 -12.60 17.09 -16.43
C GLU A 86 -13.32 18.43 -16.25
N VAL A 87 -12.60 19.51 -15.91
CA VAL A 87 -13.17 20.87 -15.85
C VAL A 87 -13.62 21.36 -17.23
N ARG A 88 -12.90 21.03 -18.30
CA ARG A 88 -13.30 21.38 -19.67
C ARG A 88 -14.55 20.63 -20.09
N LEU A 89 -14.64 19.35 -19.73
CA LEU A 89 -15.81 18.50 -19.93
C LEU A 89 -17.05 19.04 -19.21
N SER A 90 -16.90 19.54 -17.98
CA SER A 90 -18.03 20.08 -17.22
C SER A 90 -18.63 21.34 -17.84
N ARG A 91 -17.86 22.09 -18.64
CA ARG A 91 -18.25 23.41 -19.14
C ARG A 91 -18.95 23.44 -20.49
N CYS A 92 -18.50 22.65 -21.49
CA CYS A 92 -19.20 22.49 -22.80
C CYS A 92 -18.38 21.71 -23.86
N SER A 93 -17.34 20.95 -23.50
CA SER A 93 -16.54 20.26 -24.52
C SER A 93 -17.31 19.12 -25.20
N SER A 94 -17.06 18.90 -26.49
CA SER A 94 -17.57 17.75 -27.23
C SER A 94 -17.17 16.45 -26.52
N ARG A 95 -18.18 15.62 -26.20
CA ARG A 95 -18.04 14.42 -25.37
C ARG A 95 -17.01 13.43 -25.93
N MET A 96 -16.97 13.28 -27.26
CA MET A 96 -16.09 12.34 -27.95
C MET A 96 -14.61 12.71 -27.80
N TYR A 97 -14.23 13.93 -28.15
CA TYR A 97 -12.82 14.37 -28.10
C TYR A 97 -12.27 14.34 -26.67
N SER A 98 -13.08 14.76 -25.71
CA SER A 98 -12.64 14.81 -24.32
C SER A 98 -12.46 13.41 -23.73
N PHE A 99 -13.33 12.45 -24.09
CA PHE A 99 -13.14 11.05 -23.73
C PHE A 99 -11.85 10.48 -24.35
N LEU A 100 -11.59 10.77 -25.63
CA LEU A 100 -10.34 10.36 -26.29
C LEU A 100 -9.10 10.92 -25.57
N PHE A 101 -9.09 12.21 -25.24
CA PHE A 101 -7.97 12.81 -24.50
C PHE A 101 -7.80 12.22 -23.10
N GLN A 102 -8.89 11.88 -22.40
CA GLN A 102 -8.81 11.20 -21.11
C GLN A 102 -8.21 9.80 -21.25
N MET A 103 -8.59 9.03 -22.28
CA MET A 103 -8.03 7.70 -22.54
C MET A 103 -6.54 7.76 -22.90
N ILE A 104 -6.13 8.76 -23.70
CA ILE A 104 -4.72 9.00 -24.02
C ILE A 104 -3.92 9.37 -22.77
N ASN A 105 -4.46 10.24 -21.90
CA ASN A 105 -3.79 10.58 -20.65
C ASN A 105 -3.65 9.35 -19.73
N LEU A 106 -4.69 8.53 -19.59
CA LEU A 106 -4.65 7.31 -18.79
C LEU A 106 -3.67 6.27 -19.33
N SER A 107 -3.58 6.08 -20.65
CA SER A 107 -2.62 5.15 -21.25
C SER A 107 -1.18 5.65 -21.11
N SER A 108 -0.95 6.95 -21.28
CA SER A 108 0.39 7.55 -21.16
C SER A 108 0.96 7.45 -19.74
N ILE A 109 0.13 7.45 -18.69
CA ILE A 109 0.57 7.23 -17.30
C ILE A 109 1.26 5.87 -17.13
N LEU A 110 0.85 4.82 -17.85
CA LEU A 110 1.47 3.49 -17.74
C LEU A 110 2.70 3.35 -18.64
N ILE A 111 2.64 3.91 -19.85
CA ILE A 111 3.70 3.77 -20.85
C ILE A 111 4.92 4.64 -20.50
N PHE A 112 4.69 5.86 -20.02
CA PHE A 112 5.75 6.82 -19.74
C PHE A 112 6.81 6.34 -18.72
N PRO A 113 6.46 5.85 -17.51
CA PRO A 113 7.47 5.38 -16.55
C PRO A 113 8.24 4.17 -17.08
N ALA A 114 7.59 3.26 -17.83
CA ALA A 114 8.27 2.10 -18.42
C ALA A 114 9.34 2.50 -19.45
N LEU A 115 9.02 3.43 -20.36
CA LEU A 115 9.98 3.94 -21.34
C LEU A 115 11.12 4.70 -20.67
N TYR A 116 10.81 5.54 -19.69
CA TYR A 116 11.80 6.35 -18.98
C TYR A 116 12.78 5.49 -18.17
N ILE A 117 12.28 4.48 -17.45
CA ILE A 117 13.13 3.55 -16.67
C ILE A 117 14.05 2.75 -17.59
N ASN A 118 13.56 2.27 -18.73
CA ASN A 118 14.38 1.54 -19.71
C ASN A 118 15.51 2.41 -20.28
N HIS A 119 15.27 3.71 -20.46
CA HIS A 119 16.27 4.64 -20.98
C HIS A 119 17.30 5.07 -19.93
N CYS A 120 16.85 5.42 -18.72
CA CYS A 120 17.73 6.02 -17.69
C CYS A 120 18.36 5.00 -16.73
N GLN A 121 17.91 3.74 -16.72
CA GLN A 121 18.38 2.67 -15.83
C GLN A 121 18.59 3.13 -14.36
N PRO A 122 17.55 3.69 -13.70
CA PRO A 122 17.67 4.12 -12.32
C PRO A 122 17.89 2.96 -11.34
N ASN A 123 18.23 3.31 -10.09
CA ASN A 123 18.28 2.36 -8.99
C ASN A 123 16.97 1.52 -8.92
N PRO A 124 17.05 0.17 -8.91
CA PRO A 124 15.86 -0.68 -8.95
C PRO A 124 14.88 -0.42 -7.80
N ALA A 125 15.36 -0.05 -6.61
CA ALA A 125 14.50 0.27 -5.48
C ALA A 125 13.69 1.56 -5.71
N GLY A 126 14.34 2.59 -6.25
CA GLY A 126 13.67 3.84 -6.64
C GLY A 126 12.71 3.65 -7.81
N ALA A 127 13.10 2.83 -8.78
CA ALA A 127 12.25 2.44 -9.91
C ALA A 127 10.97 1.73 -9.43
N PHE A 128 11.09 0.79 -8.50
CA PHE A 128 9.95 0.10 -7.89
C PHE A 128 8.97 1.08 -7.25
N ILE A 129 9.46 2.00 -6.40
CA ILE A 129 8.61 3.01 -5.75
C ILE A 129 7.93 3.91 -6.79
N ALA A 130 8.67 4.35 -7.81
CA ALA A 130 8.11 5.17 -8.88
C ALA A 130 6.99 4.44 -9.61
N VAL A 131 7.23 3.21 -10.09
CA VAL A 131 6.20 2.42 -10.79
C VAL A 131 4.97 2.17 -9.92
N CYS A 132 5.15 1.81 -8.64
CA CYS A 132 4.04 1.67 -7.71
C CYS A 132 3.22 2.97 -7.58
N SER A 133 3.89 4.13 -7.49
CA SER A 133 3.20 5.42 -7.43
C SER A 133 2.38 5.73 -8.69
N TYR A 134 2.92 5.42 -9.87
CA TYR A 134 2.23 5.56 -11.16
C TYR A 134 1.03 4.61 -11.27
N SER A 135 1.16 3.35 -10.83
CA SER A 135 0.05 2.39 -10.81
C SER A 135 -1.08 2.83 -9.87
N ILE A 136 -0.75 3.34 -8.68
CA ILE A 136 -1.74 3.86 -7.72
C ILE A 136 -2.48 5.07 -8.32
N VAL A 137 -1.75 6.02 -8.93
CA VAL A 137 -2.36 7.19 -9.55
C VAL A 137 -3.20 6.81 -10.76
N PHE A 138 -2.76 5.85 -11.58
CA PHE A 138 -3.56 5.31 -12.67
C PHE A 138 -4.92 4.80 -12.18
N LEU A 139 -4.93 3.89 -11.19
CA LEU A 139 -6.17 3.33 -10.64
C LEU A 139 -7.09 4.42 -10.05
N LYS A 140 -6.52 5.38 -9.34
CA LYS A 140 -7.25 6.53 -8.80
C LYS A 140 -7.87 7.40 -9.90
N LEU A 141 -7.12 7.74 -10.93
CA LEU A 141 -7.60 8.60 -12.01
C LEU A 141 -8.66 7.89 -12.87
N VAL A 142 -8.56 6.58 -13.07
CA VAL A 142 -9.63 5.77 -13.69
C VAL A 142 -10.92 5.84 -12.86
N SER A 143 -10.81 5.70 -11.53
CA SER A 143 -11.98 5.82 -10.66
C SER A 143 -12.57 7.24 -10.69
N TYR A 144 -11.71 8.27 -10.68
CA TYR A 144 -12.11 9.67 -10.76
C TYR A 144 -12.86 10.00 -12.05
N THR A 145 -12.38 9.53 -13.21
CA THR A 145 -13.07 9.76 -14.49
C THR A 145 -14.42 9.08 -14.53
N HIS A 146 -14.49 7.83 -14.09
CA HIS A 146 -15.72 7.04 -14.15
C HIS A 146 -16.83 7.62 -13.24
N VAL A 147 -16.48 8.01 -12.01
CA VAL A 147 -17.46 8.59 -11.08
C VAL A 147 -17.93 9.97 -11.54
N ASN A 148 -17.02 10.85 -12.00
CA ASN A 148 -17.44 12.14 -12.55
C ASN A 148 -18.26 11.97 -13.85
N TYR A 149 -17.94 10.99 -14.69
CA TYR A 149 -18.74 10.66 -15.86
C TYR A 149 -20.18 10.28 -15.48
N ARG A 150 -20.36 9.42 -14.47
CA ARG A 150 -21.70 9.07 -13.95
C ARG A 150 -22.43 10.28 -13.39
N CYS A 151 -21.78 11.07 -12.52
CA CYS A 151 -22.41 12.27 -11.95
C CYS A 151 -22.85 13.29 -13.00
N ARG A 152 -22.11 13.42 -14.11
CA ARG A 152 -22.53 14.26 -15.24
C ARG A 152 -23.77 13.69 -15.93
N GLN A 153 -23.85 12.39 -16.16
CA GLN A 153 -25.03 11.75 -16.77
C GLN A 153 -26.28 11.99 -15.92
N ASP A 154 -26.16 11.75 -14.61
CA ASP A 154 -27.25 11.99 -13.65
C ASP A 154 -27.73 13.45 -13.67
N LEU A 155 -26.84 14.42 -13.92
CA LEU A 155 -27.23 15.84 -14.03
C LEU A 155 -27.98 16.17 -15.32
N PHE A 156 -27.66 15.50 -16.43
CA PHE A 156 -28.41 15.63 -17.66
C PHE A 156 -29.81 15.01 -17.52
N GLU A 157 -29.91 13.88 -16.83
CA GLU A 157 -31.19 13.19 -16.57
C GLU A 157 -32.04 13.96 -15.56
N LYS A 158 -31.48 14.39 -14.42
CA LYS A 158 -32.21 15.11 -13.36
C LYS A 158 -32.56 16.57 -13.70
N LYS A 159 -32.08 17.11 -14.83
CA LYS A 159 -32.65 18.37 -15.36
C LYS A 159 -34.15 18.24 -15.68
N HIS A 160 -34.68 17.02 -15.80
CA HIS A 160 -36.10 16.76 -16.03
C HIS A 160 -36.95 16.62 -14.75
N ASP A 161 -36.36 16.24 -13.61
CA ASP A 161 -37.08 16.07 -12.33
C ASP A 161 -36.43 16.91 -11.22
N GLY A 162 -37.14 17.95 -10.77
CA GLY A 162 -36.65 18.93 -9.80
C GLY A 162 -36.09 18.32 -8.50
N ILE A 163 -34.86 18.72 -8.13
CA ILE A 163 -34.13 18.12 -7.00
C ILE A 163 -34.31 18.93 -5.71
N LYS A 164 -34.71 18.25 -4.62
CA LYS A 164 -34.52 18.71 -3.23
C LYS A 164 -33.05 18.56 -2.83
N GLN A 165 -32.34 19.66 -2.61
CA GLN A 165 -30.95 19.65 -2.15
C GLN A 165 -30.89 19.45 -0.63
N THR A 166 -30.15 18.44 -0.18
CA THR A 166 -29.65 18.34 1.20
C THR A 166 -28.43 19.25 1.35
N LYS A 167 -28.45 20.14 2.35
CA LYS A 167 -27.57 21.32 2.44
C LYS A 167 -26.07 21.03 2.71
N ASP A 168 -25.68 19.81 3.08
CA ASP A 168 -24.34 19.54 3.63
C ASP A 168 -23.44 18.65 2.75
N CYS A 169 -23.89 18.22 1.56
CA CYS A 169 -23.11 17.32 0.69
C CYS A 169 -22.49 18.07 -0.50
N VAL A 170 -21.23 17.79 -0.83
CA VAL A 170 -20.62 18.28 -2.08
C VAL A 170 -21.29 17.56 -3.26
N VAL A 171 -21.83 18.34 -4.19
CA VAL A 171 -22.50 17.85 -5.41
C VAL A 171 -21.69 18.28 -6.64
N TYR A 172 -21.68 17.45 -7.69
CA TYR A 172 -21.12 17.86 -8.97
C TYR A 172 -21.89 19.08 -9.53
N PRO A 173 -21.23 20.12 -10.08
CA PRO A 173 -19.80 20.24 -10.40
C PRO A 173 -18.92 20.90 -9.33
N GLN A 174 -19.45 21.17 -8.13
CA GLN A 174 -18.71 21.86 -7.05
C GLN A 174 -17.54 21.03 -6.52
N ASN A 175 -17.52 19.72 -6.78
CA ASN A 175 -16.43 18.83 -6.42
C ASN A 175 -15.12 19.11 -7.18
N LEU A 176 -15.19 19.78 -8.34
CA LEU A 176 -14.05 20.05 -9.24
C LEU A 176 -13.12 21.15 -8.70
N THR A 177 -12.50 20.90 -7.55
CA THR A 177 -11.47 21.75 -6.97
C THR A 177 -10.16 20.98 -6.84
N LEU A 178 -9.02 21.67 -7.00
CA LEU A 178 -7.69 21.06 -6.80
C LEU A 178 -7.54 20.49 -5.39
N ARG A 179 -8.15 21.14 -4.38
CA ARG A 179 -8.16 20.65 -2.99
C ARG A 179 -8.80 19.27 -2.88
N ASN A 180 -9.97 19.07 -3.49
CA ASN A 180 -10.67 17.77 -3.45
C ASN A 180 -9.91 16.70 -4.24
N LEU A 181 -9.32 17.08 -5.38
CA LEU A 181 -8.49 16.18 -6.18
C LEU A 181 -7.28 15.70 -5.39
N TYR A 182 -6.45 16.60 -4.89
CA TYR A 182 -5.24 16.22 -4.15
C TYR A 182 -5.57 15.51 -2.84
N TYR A 183 -6.67 15.89 -2.18
CA TYR A 183 -7.16 15.11 -1.05
C TYR A 183 -7.41 13.64 -1.43
N PHE A 184 -8.08 13.39 -2.55
CA PHE A 184 -8.32 12.03 -3.05
C PHE A 184 -7.03 11.33 -3.49
N ILE A 185 -6.10 12.02 -4.15
CA ILE A 185 -4.82 11.44 -4.57
C ILE A 185 -4.04 10.91 -3.36
N PHE A 186 -4.01 11.65 -2.26
CA PHE A 186 -3.33 11.22 -1.03
C PHE A 186 -4.16 10.29 -0.15
N ALA A 187 -5.49 10.28 -0.25
CA ALA A 187 -6.34 9.40 0.55
C ALA A 187 -5.97 7.92 0.34
N PRO A 188 -5.97 7.07 1.39
CA PRO A 188 -5.59 5.66 1.30
C PRO A 188 -6.71 4.78 0.68
N THR A 189 -7.29 5.24 -0.42
CA THR A 189 -8.32 4.51 -1.19
C THR A 189 -8.12 4.67 -2.69
N LEU A 190 -8.51 3.65 -3.45
CA LEU A 190 -8.46 3.69 -4.91
C LEU A 190 -9.78 4.15 -5.53
N CYS A 191 -10.89 4.01 -4.81
CA CYS A 191 -12.22 4.37 -5.26
C CYS A 191 -12.54 5.84 -4.93
N TYR A 192 -12.79 6.64 -5.95
CA TYR A 192 -13.22 8.03 -5.79
C TYR A 192 -14.68 8.09 -5.31
N GLN A 193 -14.94 8.93 -4.32
CA GLN A 193 -16.27 9.30 -3.85
C GLN A 193 -16.31 10.81 -3.66
N LEU A 194 -17.49 11.43 -3.83
CA LEU A 194 -17.62 12.89 -3.69
C LEU A 194 -17.43 13.32 -2.23
N ASN A 195 -18.00 12.54 -1.30
CA ASN A 195 -18.00 12.83 0.13
C ASN A 195 -17.41 11.63 0.87
N PHE A 196 -16.18 11.78 1.36
CA PHE A 196 -15.52 10.76 2.16
C PHE A 196 -15.86 10.92 3.64
N PRO A 197 -16.07 9.82 4.40
CA PRO A 197 -16.25 9.90 5.84
C PRO A 197 -15.00 10.49 6.50
N ARG A 198 -15.19 11.42 7.43
CA ARG A 198 -14.10 12.14 8.10
C ARG A 198 -14.01 11.81 9.58
N SER A 199 -12.79 11.67 10.07
CA SER A 199 -12.51 11.62 11.51
C SER A 199 -12.58 13.03 12.10
N PRO A 200 -13.12 13.22 13.33
CA PRO A 200 -13.32 14.54 13.92
C PRO A 200 -12.03 15.24 14.32
N CYS A 201 -11.01 14.48 14.74
CA CYS A 201 -9.74 15.03 15.19
C CYS A 201 -8.56 14.07 14.90
N ILE A 202 -7.36 14.64 14.85
CA ILE A 202 -6.11 13.91 14.67
C ILE A 202 -5.59 13.45 16.04
N ARG A 203 -5.50 12.13 16.25
CA ARG A 203 -5.00 11.53 17.49
C ARG A 203 -3.48 11.39 17.44
N LYS A 204 -2.76 12.35 18.03
CA LYS A 204 -1.28 12.40 18.03
C LYS A 204 -0.62 11.13 18.57
N ASN A 205 -1.15 10.57 19.66
CA ASN A 205 -0.62 9.32 20.25
C ASN A 205 -0.74 8.15 19.28
N PHE A 206 -1.82 8.10 18.48
CA PHE A 206 -2.00 7.10 17.44
C PHE A 206 -0.94 7.26 16.35
N ILE A 207 -0.70 8.49 15.88
CA ILE A 207 0.36 8.80 14.90
C ILE A 207 1.72 8.34 15.42
N CYS A 208 2.14 8.80 16.61
CA CYS A 208 3.45 8.45 17.17
C CYS A 208 3.64 6.94 17.30
N ARG A 209 2.61 6.23 17.78
CA ARG A 209 2.63 4.77 17.86
C ARG A 209 2.80 4.12 16.49
N ARG A 210 2.00 4.51 15.49
CA ARG A 210 2.09 3.92 14.14
C ARG A 210 3.40 4.26 13.44
N SER A 211 3.92 5.47 13.61
CA SER A 211 5.25 5.85 13.10
C SER A 211 6.36 5.01 13.74
N ALA A 212 6.32 4.77 15.05
CA ALA A 212 7.28 3.91 15.73
C ALA A 212 7.19 2.45 15.26
N GLU A 213 5.99 1.90 15.11
CA GLU A 213 5.76 0.56 14.57
C GLU A 213 6.34 0.41 13.14
N ILE A 214 6.12 1.41 12.27
CA ILE A 214 6.68 1.44 10.91
C ILE A 214 8.22 1.38 10.95
N LEU A 215 8.85 2.22 11.76
CA LEU A 215 10.32 2.26 11.87
C LEU A 215 10.87 0.92 12.36
N ILE A 216 10.31 0.36 13.43
CA ILE A 216 10.75 -0.91 14.01
C ILE A 216 10.60 -2.05 12.99
N ILE A 217 9.47 -2.13 12.29
CA ILE A 217 9.20 -3.23 11.37
C ILE A 217 10.09 -3.13 10.11
N PHE A 218 10.29 -1.94 9.54
CA PHE A 218 11.21 -1.79 8.41
C PHE A 218 12.67 -2.08 8.81
N SER A 219 13.10 -1.66 10.01
CA SER A 219 14.42 -2.05 10.54
C SER A 219 14.55 -3.57 10.71
N LEU A 220 13.50 -4.23 11.22
CA LEU A 220 13.47 -5.70 11.35
C LEU A 220 13.52 -6.39 9.99
N GLN A 221 12.78 -5.90 8.98
CA GLN A 221 12.85 -6.43 7.62
C GLN A 221 14.24 -6.30 7.02
N TYR A 222 14.89 -5.14 7.19
CA TYR A 222 16.27 -4.94 6.74
C TYR A 222 17.21 -5.95 7.41
N CYS A 223 17.11 -6.11 8.72
CA CYS A 223 17.87 -7.09 9.50
C CYS A 223 17.68 -8.53 8.99
N LEU A 224 16.43 -8.98 8.82
CA LEU A 224 16.11 -10.33 8.33
C LEU A 224 16.63 -10.54 6.90
N SER A 225 16.54 -9.53 6.04
CA SER A 225 17.09 -9.61 4.68
C SER A 225 18.62 -9.77 4.68
N GLN A 226 19.32 -9.02 5.53
CA GLN A 226 20.78 -9.08 5.65
C GLN A 226 21.27 -10.39 6.30
N GLN A 227 20.56 -10.89 7.30
CA GLN A 227 20.99 -12.07 8.06
C GLN A 227 20.55 -13.39 7.43
N TRP A 228 19.38 -13.46 6.81
CA TRP A 228 18.81 -14.72 6.33
C TRP A 228 18.85 -14.83 4.81
N ILE A 229 18.46 -13.79 4.08
CA ILE A 229 18.41 -13.84 2.62
C ILE A 229 19.81 -13.68 2.02
N LEU A 230 20.55 -12.65 2.47
CA LEU A 230 21.81 -12.28 1.84
C LEU A 230 22.90 -13.38 1.91
N PRO A 231 23.07 -14.15 2.99
CA PRO A 231 24.04 -15.26 2.99
C PRO A 231 23.68 -16.35 1.99
N ILE A 232 22.39 -16.67 1.84
CA ILE A 232 21.93 -17.67 0.86
C ILE A 232 22.21 -17.18 -0.57
N LEU A 233 21.97 -15.90 -0.83
CA LEU A 233 22.26 -15.29 -2.13
C LEU A 233 23.76 -15.16 -2.42
N ARG A 234 24.60 -14.89 -1.42
CA ARG A 234 26.05 -14.78 -1.58
C ARG A 234 26.73 -16.12 -1.86
N THR A 235 26.09 -17.23 -1.51
CA THR A 235 26.54 -18.59 -1.90
C THR A 235 26.29 -18.89 -3.39
N LEU A 236 25.66 -17.98 -4.13
CA LEU A 236 25.47 -18.14 -5.57
C LEU A 236 26.74 -17.72 -6.32
N ASP A 237 27.46 -18.70 -6.87
CA ASP A 237 28.66 -18.46 -7.69
C ASP A 237 28.35 -18.13 -9.16
N ARG A 238 27.11 -18.39 -9.60
CA ARG A 238 26.65 -18.17 -10.98
C ARG A 238 25.18 -17.73 -10.99
N PRO A 239 24.65 -17.13 -12.09
CA PRO A 239 23.24 -16.74 -12.15
C PRO A 239 22.29 -17.95 -12.11
N LEU A 240 21.07 -17.75 -11.60
CA LEU A 240 20.07 -18.81 -11.39
C LEU A 240 19.74 -19.63 -12.65
N ASN A 241 19.82 -19.00 -13.82
CA ASN A 241 19.50 -19.64 -15.11
C ASN A 241 20.48 -20.75 -15.51
N GLN A 242 21.63 -20.85 -14.85
CA GLN A 242 22.67 -21.85 -15.15
C GLN A 242 22.66 -23.06 -14.20
N TYR A 243 21.82 -23.04 -13.17
CA TYR A 243 21.69 -24.18 -12.23
C TYR A 243 20.66 -25.19 -12.71
N SER A 244 20.81 -26.43 -12.25
CA SER A 244 19.81 -27.47 -12.45
C SER A 244 18.52 -27.15 -11.68
N ILE A 245 17.40 -27.71 -12.13
CA ILE A 245 16.09 -27.51 -11.50
C ILE A 245 16.11 -27.92 -10.02
N LEU A 246 16.78 -29.03 -9.69
CA LEU A 246 16.83 -29.55 -8.32
C LEU A 246 17.58 -28.59 -7.38
N GLU A 247 18.73 -28.06 -7.81
CA GLU A 247 19.49 -27.06 -7.04
C GLU A 247 18.67 -25.77 -6.82
N ASN A 248 17.90 -25.36 -7.84
CA ASN A 248 17.03 -24.20 -7.74
C ASN A 248 15.87 -24.44 -6.75
N ILE A 249 15.28 -25.64 -6.73
CA ILE A 249 14.22 -26.00 -5.77
C ILE A 249 14.77 -26.02 -4.34
N GLU A 250 15.92 -26.64 -4.11
CA GLU A 250 16.54 -26.70 -2.77
C GLU A 250 16.74 -25.29 -2.19
N ARG A 251 17.23 -24.36 -3.01
CA ARG A 251 17.44 -22.96 -2.62
C ARG A 251 16.14 -22.20 -2.42
N LEU A 252 15.15 -22.42 -3.29
CA LEU A 252 13.84 -21.82 -3.13
C LEU A 252 13.21 -22.22 -1.79
N LEU A 253 13.33 -23.49 -1.39
CA LEU A 253 12.84 -23.98 -0.09
C LEU A 253 13.58 -23.34 1.09
N ARG A 254 14.92 -23.16 0.99
CA ARG A 254 15.71 -22.43 2.00
C ARG A 254 15.28 -20.96 2.13
N LEU A 255 14.89 -20.33 1.01
CA LEU A 255 14.41 -18.94 0.97
C LEU A 255 12.93 -18.79 1.34
N ALA A 256 12.14 -19.88 1.30
CA ALA A 256 10.70 -19.81 1.47
C ALA A 256 10.33 -19.21 2.84
N LEU A 257 10.89 -19.73 3.94
CA LEU A 257 10.59 -19.24 5.29
C LEU A 257 10.93 -17.74 5.48
N PRO A 258 12.18 -17.27 5.25
CA PRO A 258 12.51 -15.84 5.36
C PRO A 258 11.62 -14.97 4.49
N ASN A 259 11.32 -15.41 3.26
CA ASN A 259 10.48 -14.65 2.34
C ASN A 259 9.05 -14.48 2.88
N HIS A 260 8.42 -15.54 3.38
CA HIS A 260 7.07 -15.44 3.97
C HIS A 260 7.05 -14.51 5.19
N PHE A 261 8.06 -14.57 6.07
CA PHE A 261 8.16 -13.64 7.19
C PHE A 261 8.27 -12.18 6.74
N ILE A 262 9.12 -11.89 5.75
CA ILE A 262 9.25 -10.53 5.22
C ILE A 262 7.93 -10.05 4.60
N TRP A 263 7.22 -10.92 3.87
CA TRP A 263 5.91 -10.61 3.30
C TRP A 263 4.85 -10.29 4.36
N LEU A 264 4.77 -11.08 5.44
CA LEU A 264 3.85 -10.81 6.55
C LEU A 264 4.18 -9.49 7.26
N LEU A 265 5.46 -9.22 7.48
CA LEU A 265 5.91 -7.93 8.03
C LEU A 265 5.58 -6.78 7.08
N LEU A 266 5.71 -6.98 5.76
CA LEU A 266 5.41 -5.95 4.76
C LEU A 266 3.92 -5.66 4.73
N PHE A 267 3.10 -6.70 4.80
CA PHE A 267 1.65 -6.58 4.90
C PHE A 267 1.27 -5.70 6.12
N TYR A 268 1.79 -6.01 7.30
CA TYR A 268 1.49 -5.24 8.51
C TYR A 268 2.07 -3.82 8.45
N ALA A 269 3.30 -3.64 7.98
CA ALA A 269 3.92 -2.31 7.87
C ALA A 269 3.15 -1.42 6.91
N TYR A 270 2.78 -1.93 5.74
CA TYR A 270 2.12 -1.16 4.69
C TYR A 270 0.60 -1.02 4.94
N PHE A 271 -0.15 -2.13 4.89
CA PHE A 271 -1.62 -2.09 4.93
C PHE A 271 -2.15 -1.71 6.31
N HIS A 272 -1.54 -2.19 7.39
CA HIS A 272 -1.99 -1.83 8.72
C HIS A 272 -1.40 -0.48 9.14
N SER A 273 -0.08 -0.36 9.26
CA SER A 273 0.52 0.79 9.94
C SER A 273 0.58 2.03 9.04
N THR A 274 1.05 1.90 7.79
CA THR A 274 1.24 3.05 6.88
C THR A 274 -0.09 3.61 6.40
N LEU A 275 -1.04 2.78 5.96
CA LEU A 275 -2.35 3.27 5.52
C LEU A 275 -3.15 3.89 6.68
N ASN A 276 -3.10 3.33 7.89
CA ASN A 276 -3.75 3.96 9.04
C ASN A 276 -3.08 5.27 9.46
N LEU A 277 -1.75 5.37 9.36
CA LEU A 277 -1.02 6.62 9.59
C LEU A 277 -1.47 7.69 8.57
N LEU A 278 -1.50 7.34 7.29
CA LEU A 278 -1.95 8.21 6.21
C LEU A 278 -3.43 8.62 6.38
N ALA A 279 -4.29 7.67 6.78
CA ALA A 279 -5.69 7.94 7.08
C ALA A 279 -5.85 8.93 8.23
N GLU A 280 -5.10 8.76 9.32
CA GLU A 280 -5.15 9.67 10.46
C GLU A 280 -4.66 11.08 10.09
N LEU A 281 -3.56 11.19 9.33
CA LEU A 281 -3.03 12.47 8.85
C LEU A 281 -4.01 13.22 7.95
N LEU A 282 -4.80 12.50 7.16
CA LEU A 282 -5.81 13.05 6.25
C LEU A 282 -7.21 13.17 6.89
N CYS A 283 -7.37 12.80 8.17
CA CYS A 283 -8.66 12.65 8.84
C CYS A 283 -9.64 11.77 8.05
N PHE A 284 -9.16 10.71 7.40
CA PHE A 284 -9.96 9.75 6.66
C PHE A 284 -10.61 8.74 7.63
N GLY A 285 -11.93 8.60 7.53
CA GLY A 285 -12.74 7.82 8.47
C GLY A 285 -12.83 6.32 8.14
N ASP A 286 -12.78 5.96 6.86
CA ASP A 286 -12.84 4.57 6.44
C ASP A 286 -11.46 3.91 6.56
N ARG A 287 -11.35 2.88 7.41
CA ARG A 287 -10.06 2.25 7.75
C ARG A 287 -10.04 0.76 7.52
N LEU A 288 -11.08 0.25 6.83
CA LEU A 288 -11.18 -1.15 6.49
C LEU A 288 -10.36 -1.41 5.22
N PHE A 289 -9.04 -1.48 5.37
CA PHE A 289 -8.12 -1.72 4.25
C PHE A 289 -7.99 -3.21 3.90
N TYR A 290 -8.26 -4.10 4.86
CA TYR A 290 -8.18 -5.55 4.70
C TYR A 290 -9.18 -6.23 5.66
N ARG A 291 -9.57 -7.45 5.32
CA ARG A 291 -10.37 -8.35 6.17
C ARG A 291 -9.49 -9.44 6.78
N ASP A 292 -10.07 -10.32 7.58
CA ASP A 292 -9.41 -11.42 8.27
C ASP A 292 -9.02 -12.57 7.31
N TRP A 293 -8.20 -12.26 6.32
CA TRP A 293 -7.71 -13.20 5.30
C TRP A 293 -6.96 -14.41 5.87
N TRP A 294 -6.47 -14.33 7.11
CA TRP A 294 -5.84 -15.45 7.82
C TRP A 294 -6.85 -16.52 8.26
N ASN A 295 -8.14 -16.20 8.29
CA ASN A 295 -9.23 -17.13 8.58
C ASN A 295 -9.88 -17.70 7.30
N ALA A 296 -9.40 -17.30 6.12
CA ALA A 296 -10.00 -17.73 4.86
C ALA A 296 -9.93 -19.26 4.71
N THR A 297 -11.07 -19.90 4.46
CA THR A 297 -11.12 -21.37 4.30
C THR A 297 -10.75 -21.80 2.89
N ASP A 298 -11.02 -20.93 1.91
CA ASP A 298 -10.79 -21.20 0.49
C ASP A 298 -9.98 -20.08 -0.17
N LEU A 299 -9.30 -20.43 -1.27
CA LEU A 299 -8.54 -19.47 -2.07
C LEU A 299 -9.41 -18.33 -2.60
N TYR A 300 -10.70 -18.56 -2.84
CA TYR A 300 -11.64 -17.52 -3.27
C TYR A 300 -11.89 -16.47 -2.19
N GLU A 301 -11.96 -16.86 -0.92
CA GLU A 301 -12.17 -15.94 0.19
C GLU A 301 -10.89 -15.15 0.53
N PHE A 302 -9.73 -15.74 0.28
CA PHE A 302 -8.43 -15.08 0.47
C PHE A 302 -8.20 -13.89 -0.49
N TRP A 303 -8.70 -13.97 -1.73
CA TRP A 303 -8.49 -12.97 -2.80
C TRP A 303 -9.56 -11.86 -2.83
#